data_AF-A0A2D5TJE2-F1
#
_entry.id   AF-A0A2D5TJE2-F1
#
_cell.length_a   1.000
_cell.length_b   1.000
_cell.length_c   1.000
_cell.angle_alpha   90.00
_cell.angle_beta   90.00
_cell.angle_gamma   90.00
#
_symmetry.space_group_name_H-M   'P 1'
#
loop_
_entity.id
_entity.type
_entity.pdbx_description
1 polymer ?
#
loop_
_entity_poly.entity_id
_entity_poly.type
_entity_poly.pdbx_seq_one_letter_code
_entity_poly.pdbx_strand_id
1 'polypeptide(L)'
;MPTGFTAGVADGTVTDFKTFALQLARGMGALVTMRDEPWDAPIPDSLEPSKYHMEALSKLRTEYRRVLNLTEQQCEVEVQKLTQEYYDKEAKAREEHDARKERYEDMIEHARNWTGAPEGIREFALKQLRTGRDFDCREPFKYYGKLPDADPEKWREAELGRLDREIMYHSGEYEKEVMRTSQRNAWIKKLKESLND
;
A
#
# COMPACT_ATOMS: atom_id res chain seq x y z
N MET A 1 -0.86 28.14 25.24
CA MET A 1 0.20 27.63 24.36
C MET A 1 -0.18 27.93 22.92
N PRO A 2 0.67 28.58 22.12
CA PRO A 2 0.45 28.72 20.68
C PRO A 2 0.34 27.36 20.01
N THR A 3 -0.54 27.23 19.03
CA THR A 3 -0.55 26.05 18.13
C THR A 3 0.59 26.15 17.12
N GLY A 4 0.90 25.05 16.42
CA GLY A 4 1.88 25.08 15.32
C GLY A 4 1.56 26.13 14.23
N PHE A 5 0.27 26.45 14.01
CA PHE A 5 -0.15 27.48 13.05
C PHE A 5 0.03 28.91 13.57
N THR A 6 0.02 29.12 14.89
CA THR A 6 0.04 30.46 15.51
C THR A 6 1.37 30.78 16.19
N ALA A 7 2.31 29.83 16.26
CA ALA A 7 3.61 30.01 16.92
C ALA A 7 4.39 31.18 16.33
N GLY A 8 4.45 31.28 14.99
CA GLY A 8 5.15 32.37 14.32
C GLY A 8 4.52 33.76 14.52
N VAL A 9 3.20 33.81 14.73
CA VAL A 9 2.51 35.06 15.09
C VAL A 9 2.84 35.45 16.54
N ALA A 10 2.92 34.46 17.42
CA ALA A 10 3.19 34.69 18.85
C ALA A 10 4.64 35.11 19.13
N ASP A 11 5.62 34.61 18.37
CA ASP A 11 7.04 34.96 18.52
C ASP A 11 7.50 36.12 17.61
N GLY A 12 6.62 36.61 16.74
CA GLY A 12 6.88 37.75 15.84
C GLY A 12 7.64 37.40 14.56
N THR A 13 7.86 36.11 14.26
CA THR A 13 8.48 35.69 12.99
C THR A 13 7.52 35.79 11.79
N VAL A 14 6.20 35.80 12.03
CA VAL A 14 5.16 36.04 11.03
C VAL A 14 4.40 37.31 11.39
N THR A 15 4.61 38.38 10.62
CA THR A 15 4.04 39.72 10.89
C THR A 15 3.01 40.17 9.87
N ASP A 16 2.91 39.50 8.72
CA ASP A 16 1.94 39.81 7.67
C ASP A 16 0.86 38.73 7.54
N PHE A 17 -0.37 39.18 7.25
CA PHE A 17 -1.54 38.30 7.19
C PHE A 17 -1.47 37.30 6.02
N LYS A 18 -0.85 37.69 4.91
CA LYS A 18 -0.72 36.84 3.72
C LYS A 18 0.13 35.61 4.02
N THR A 19 1.28 35.78 4.66
CA THR A 19 2.14 34.69 5.12
C THR A 19 1.39 33.78 6.10
N PHE A 20 0.70 34.36 7.09
CA PHE A 20 -0.11 33.59 8.03
C PHE A 20 -1.21 32.76 7.34
N ALA A 21 -1.95 33.36 6.40
CA ALA A 21 -3.04 32.69 5.68
C ALA A 21 -2.53 31.54 4.78
N LEU A 22 -1.37 31.72 4.12
CA LEU A 22 -0.73 30.67 3.33
C LEU A 22 -0.22 29.51 4.21
N GLN A 23 0.33 29.80 5.38
CA GLN A 23 0.72 28.77 6.34
C GLN A 23 -0.52 27.99 6.86
N LEU A 24 -1.60 28.69 7.19
CA LEU A 24 -2.85 28.06 7.61
C LEU A 24 -3.42 27.14 6.53
N ALA A 25 -3.33 27.53 5.25
CA ALA A 25 -3.77 26.74 4.12
C ALA A 25 -3.13 25.34 4.04
N ARG A 26 -1.93 25.16 4.61
CA ARG A 26 -1.23 23.86 4.69
C ARG A 26 -1.99 22.82 5.52
N GLY A 27 -2.83 23.27 6.45
CA GLY A 27 -3.73 22.40 7.22
C GLY A 27 -4.98 21.97 6.45
N MET A 28 -5.22 22.51 5.25
CA MET A 28 -6.42 22.25 4.47
C MET A 28 -6.23 21.08 3.51
N GLY A 29 -7.28 20.28 3.31
CA GLY A 29 -7.23 19.09 2.45
C GLY A 29 -6.83 19.36 1.00
N ALA A 30 -6.90 20.61 0.53
CA ALA A 30 -6.43 21.01 -0.79
C ALA A 30 -4.90 20.85 -0.96
N LEU A 31 -4.14 20.97 0.12
CA LEU A 31 -2.67 20.89 0.14
C LEU A 31 -2.14 19.62 0.83
N VAL A 32 -2.97 18.58 0.92
CA VAL A 32 -2.60 17.30 1.55
C VAL A 32 -1.35 16.66 0.92
N THR A 33 -1.08 16.92 -0.36
CA THR A 33 0.11 16.43 -1.08
C THR A 33 1.40 17.05 -0.57
N MET A 34 1.33 18.15 0.17
CA MET A 34 2.48 18.84 0.75
C MET A 34 2.69 18.50 2.23
N ARG A 35 2.00 17.49 2.77
CA ARG A 35 2.04 17.14 4.20
C ARG A 35 3.46 16.91 4.73
N ASP A 36 4.31 16.29 3.92
CA ASP A 36 5.67 15.89 4.31
C ASP A 36 6.73 16.94 3.93
N GLU A 37 6.33 18.02 3.27
CA GLU A 37 7.22 19.14 2.96
C GLU A 37 7.45 20.04 4.19
N PRO A 38 8.58 20.78 4.25
CA PRO A 38 8.81 21.79 5.28
C PRO A 38 7.64 22.75 5.48
N TRP A 39 7.47 23.24 6.70
CA TRP A 39 6.35 24.12 7.08
C TRP A 39 6.32 25.44 6.28
N ASP A 40 7.51 25.93 5.92
CA ASP A 40 7.74 27.15 5.15
C ASP A 40 7.83 26.91 3.63
N ALA A 41 7.60 25.68 3.17
CA ALA A 41 7.63 25.37 1.74
C ALA A 41 6.57 26.18 0.97
N PRO A 42 6.96 26.85 -0.13
CA PRO A 42 6.05 27.72 -0.87
C PRO A 42 4.92 26.90 -1.50
N ILE A 43 3.69 27.40 -1.38
CA ILE A 43 2.54 26.79 -2.06
C ILE A 43 2.67 27.02 -3.56
N PRO A 44 2.70 25.96 -4.40
CA PRO A 44 2.87 26.09 -5.85
C PRO A 44 1.65 26.77 -6.48
N ASP A 45 1.79 27.27 -7.71
CA ASP A 45 0.68 27.86 -8.46
C ASP A 45 -0.28 26.80 -9.01
N SER A 46 0.23 25.60 -9.26
CA SER A 46 -0.55 24.44 -9.68
C SER A 46 0.07 23.15 -9.16
N LEU A 47 -0.80 22.17 -8.92
CA LEU A 47 -0.47 20.77 -8.65
C LEU A 47 -0.70 19.96 -9.92
N GLU A 48 0.05 18.86 -10.04
CA GLU A 48 -0.11 17.87 -11.09
C GLU A 48 -0.79 16.60 -10.55
N PRO A 49 -1.63 15.90 -11.34
CA PRO A 49 -2.20 14.63 -10.95
C PRO A 49 -1.11 13.59 -10.68
N SER A 50 -1.35 12.69 -9.73
CA SER A 50 -0.44 11.57 -9.50
C SER A 50 -0.29 10.70 -10.75
N LYS A 51 0.95 10.38 -11.11
CA LYS A 51 1.28 9.51 -12.26
C LYS A 51 0.97 8.04 -12.00
N TYR A 52 0.70 7.65 -10.75
CA TYR A 52 0.53 6.24 -10.35
C TYR A 52 -0.48 5.47 -11.22
N HIS A 53 -1.71 5.97 -11.34
CA HIS A 53 -2.74 5.28 -12.13
C HIS A 53 -2.47 5.33 -13.63
N MET A 54 -1.89 6.43 -14.13
CA MET A 54 -1.48 6.56 -15.53
C MET A 54 -0.40 5.54 -15.91
N GLU A 55 0.63 5.39 -15.08
CA GLU A 55 1.71 4.43 -15.30
C GLU A 55 1.21 2.99 -15.19
N ALA A 56 0.32 2.71 -14.22
CA ALA A 56 -0.35 1.42 -14.10
C ALA A 56 -1.15 1.07 -15.36
N LEU A 57 -1.94 2.01 -15.89
CA LEU A 57 -2.69 1.81 -17.14
C LEU A 57 -1.78 1.46 -18.33
N SER A 58 -0.64 2.14 -18.45
CA SER A 58 0.32 1.87 -19.53
C SER A 58 0.85 0.42 -19.47
N LYS A 59 1.21 -0.02 -18.26
CA LYS A 59 1.67 -1.40 -18.01
C LYS A 59 0.56 -2.41 -18.29
N LEU A 60 -0.65 -2.19 -17.76
CA LEU A 60 -1.79 -3.08 -17.94
C LEU A 60 -2.22 -3.21 -19.41
N ARG A 61 -2.23 -2.11 -20.17
CA ARG A 61 -2.57 -2.14 -21.60
C ARG A 61 -1.51 -2.88 -22.42
N THR A 62 -0.23 -2.71 -22.07
CA THR A 62 0.87 -3.46 -22.68
C THR A 62 0.70 -4.95 -22.41
N GLU A 63 0.40 -5.31 -21.16
CA GLU A 63 0.19 -6.70 -20.77
C GLU A 63 -1.05 -7.32 -21.41
N TYR A 64 -2.16 -6.59 -21.46
CA TYR A 64 -3.37 -7.03 -22.17
C TYR A 64 -3.09 -7.36 -23.62
N ARG A 65 -2.35 -6.49 -24.34
CA ARG A 65 -1.95 -6.75 -25.72
C ARG A 65 -1.00 -7.94 -25.83
N ARG A 66 -0.10 -8.14 -24.86
CA ARG A 66 0.78 -9.31 -24.83
C ARG A 66 -0.05 -10.59 -24.75
N VAL A 67 -0.91 -10.70 -23.73
CA VAL A 67 -1.76 -11.88 -23.47
C VAL A 67 -2.71 -12.14 -24.64
N LEU A 68 -3.31 -11.09 -25.20
CA LEU A 68 -4.22 -11.20 -26.35
C LEU A 68 -3.53 -11.83 -27.58
N ASN A 69 -2.24 -11.57 -27.76
CA ASN A 69 -1.46 -12.03 -28.91
C ASN A 69 -0.70 -13.34 -28.66
N LEU A 70 -0.82 -13.96 -27.47
CA LEU A 70 -0.23 -15.27 -27.23
C LEU A 70 -0.89 -16.33 -28.11
N THR A 71 -0.07 -17.18 -28.70
CA THR A 71 -0.55 -18.43 -29.32
C THR A 71 -0.95 -19.43 -28.25
N GLU A 72 -1.72 -20.45 -28.62
CA GLU A 72 -2.10 -21.55 -27.73
C GLU A 72 -0.88 -22.21 -27.06
N GLN A 73 0.16 -22.53 -27.83
CA GLN A 73 1.42 -23.09 -27.30
C GLN A 73 2.11 -22.13 -26.32
N GLN A 74 2.05 -20.82 -26.55
CA GLN A 74 2.61 -19.86 -25.60
C GLN A 74 1.77 -19.77 -24.32
N CYS A 75 0.44 -19.86 -24.42
CA CYS A 75 -0.43 -19.95 -23.25
C CYS A 75 -0.13 -21.23 -22.44
N GLU A 76 0.11 -22.37 -23.08
CA GLU A 76 0.52 -23.61 -22.39
C GLU A 76 1.80 -23.41 -21.58
N VAL A 77 2.83 -22.80 -22.19
CA VAL A 77 4.10 -22.53 -21.51
C VAL A 77 3.90 -21.58 -20.32
N GLU A 78 3.06 -20.56 -20.46
CA GLU A 78 2.75 -19.63 -19.36
C GLU A 78 1.99 -20.32 -18.22
N VAL A 79 0.97 -21.14 -18.53
CA VAL A 79 0.23 -21.91 -17.52
C VAL A 79 1.14 -22.87 -16.78
N GLN A 80 2.03 -23.59 -17.49
CA GLN A 80 3.00 -24.49 -16.86
C GLN A 80 3.94 -23.72 -15.93
N LYS A 81 4.46 -22.58 -16.38
CA LYS A 81 5.32 -21.72 -15.56
C LYS A 81 4.59 -21.21 -14.32
N LEU A 82 3.39 -20.67 -14.46
CA LEU A 82 2.59 -20.15 -13.34
C LEU A 82 2.20 -21.26 -12.35
N THR A 83 1.93 -22.46 -12.85
CA THR A 83 1.66 -23.65 -12.04
C THR A 83 2.89 -24.05 -11.24
N GLN A 84 4.07 -24.07 -11.86
CA GLN A 84 5.32 -24.34 -11.14
C GLN A 84 5.61 -23.28 -10.09
N GLU A 85 5.48 -21.99 -10.43
CA GLU A 85 5.66 -20.89 -9.49
C GLU A 85 4.69 -20.95 -8.30
N TYR A 86 3.47 -21.43 -8.53
CA TYR A 86 2.49 -21.66 -7.46
C TYR A 86 2.99 -22.73 -6.49
N TYR A 87 3.40 -23.89 -7.00
CA TYR A 87 3.91 -24.97 -6.15
C TYR A 87 5.22 -24.61 -5.44
N ASP A 88 6.11 -23.87 -6.10
CA ASP A 88 7.35 -23.39 -5.49
C ASP A 88 7.07 -22.43 -4.32
N LYS A 89 6.12 -21.50 -4.50
CA LYS A 89 5.69 -20.59 -3.43
C LYS A 89 5.01 -21.34 -2.28
N GLU A 90 4.16 -22.30 -2.60
CA GLU A 90 3.45 -23.12 -1.61
C GLU A 90 4.43 -23.96 -0.80
N ALA A 91 5.40 -24.61 -1.45
CA ALA A 91 6.46 -25.38 -0.81
C ALA A 91 7.34 -24.50 0.10
N LYS A 92 7.83 -23.36 -0.42
CA LYS A 92 8.64 -22.43 0.37
C LYS A 92 7.90 -21.91 1.59
N ALA A 93 6.64 -21.56 1.43
CA ALA A 93 5.88 -20.97 2.52
C ALA A 93 5.40 -22.02 3.54
N ARG A 94 5.26 -23.29 3.12
CA ARG A 94 5.16 -24.45 4.03
C ARG A 94 6.43 -24.61 4.85
N GLU A 95 7.60 -24.58 4.20
CA GLU A 95 8.90 -24.65 4.89
C GLU A 95 9.06 -23.50 5.90
N GLU A 96 8.76 -22.26 5.50
CA GLU A 96 8.83 -21.10 6.40
C GLU A 96 7.83 -21.18 7.57
N HIS A 97 6.66 -21.79 7.34
CA HIS A 97 5.66 -22.04 8.38
C HIS A 97 6.15 -23.09 9.37
N ASP A 98 6.63 -24.23 8.88
CA ASP A 98 7.14 -25.32 9.72
C ASP A 98 8.34 -24.84 10.56
N ALA A 99 9.30 -24.15 9.93
CA ALA A 99 10.45 -23.59 10.63
C ALA A 99 10.05 -22.55 11.69
N ARG A 100 8.99 -21.76 11.42
CA ARG A 100 8.46 -20.79 12.41
C ARG A 100 7.81 -21.50 13.58
N LYS A 101 7.04 -22.55 13.30
CA LYS A 101 6.36 -23.36 14.31
C LYS A 101 7.37 -24.06 15.22
N GLU A 102 8.43 -24.63 14.64
CA GLU A 102 9.54 -25.24 15.37
C GLU A 102 10.19 -24.23 16.33
N ARG A 103 10.55 -23.03 15.87
CA ARG A 103 11.10 -21.97 16.74
C ARG A 103 10.18 -21.62 17.92
N TYR A 104 8.87 -21.59 17.69
CA TYR A 104 7.90 -21.38 18.78
C TYR A 104 7.88 -22.56 19.76
N GLU A 105 7.89 -23.78 19.26
CA GLU A 105 7.87 -25.00 20.07
C GLU A 105 9.14 -25.12 20.93
N ASP A 106 10.30 -24.86 20.35
CA ASP A 106 11.58 -24.79 21.04
C ASP A 106 11.55 -23.77 22.18
N MET A 107 11.10 -22.54 21.90
CA MET A 107 11.07 -21.49 22.92
C MET A 107 10.05 -21.80 24.02
N ILE A 108 8.94 -22.45 23.68
CA ILE A 108 7.96 -22.96 24.66
C ILE A 108 8.62 -24.01 25.55
N GLU A 109 9.43 -24.91 25.00
CA GLU A 109 10.17 -25.90 25.79
C GLU A 109 11.17 -25.23 26.74
N HIS A 110 11.96 -24.26 26.25
CA HIS A 110 12.86 -23.47 27.09
C HIS A 110 12.11 -22.79 28.23
N ALA A 111 10.96 -22.15 27.95
CA ALA A 111 10.14 -21.49 28.96
C ALA A 111 9.54 -22.50 29.97
N ARG A 112 9.18 -23.72 29.55
CA ARG A 112 8.73 -24.78 30.48
C ARG A 112 9.85 -25.21 31.43
N ASN A 113 11.06 -25.32 30.92
CA ASN A 113 12.23 -25.78 31.66
C ASN A 113 12.96 -24.66 32.42
N TRP A 114 12.46 -23.43 32.38
CA TRP A 114 13.05 -22.30 33.08
C TRP A 114 12.89 -22.42 34.60
N THR A 115 13.91 -22.98 35.24
CA THR A 115 14.03 -23.10 36.70
C THR A 115 14.58 -21.79 37.30
N GLY A 116 14.04 -21.37 38.45
CA GLY A 116 14.43 -20.12 39.12
C GLY A 116 13.79 -18.85 38.57
N ALA A 117 12.80 -18.97 37.67
CA ALA A 117 12.03 -17.82 37.20
C ALA A 117 11.28 -17.15 38.37
N PRO A 118 11.30 -15.80 38.47
CA PRO A 118 10.44 -15.07 39.40
C PRO A 118 8.96 -15.43 39.24
N GLU A 119 8.17 -15.23 40.29
CA GLU A 119 6.75 -15.59 40.29
C GLU A 119 5.99 -14.96 39.10
N GLY A 120 5.23 -15.79 38.38
CA GLY A 120 4.31 -15.38 37.32
C GLY A 120 4.94 -15.08 35.94
N ILE A 121 6.25 -14.84 35.84
CA ILE A 121 6.87 -14.49 34.55
C ILE A 121 6.91 -15.68 33.59
N ARG A 122 7.11 -16.89 34.11
CA ARG A 122 7.15 -18.12 33.31
C ARG A 122 5.78 -18.42 32.70
N GLU A 123 4.73 -18.30 33.50
CA GLU A 123 3.35 -18.51 33.07
C GLU A 123 2.93 -17.44 32.05
N PHE A 124 3.34 -16.19 32.26
CA PHE A 124 3.14 -15.11 31.28
C PHE A 124 3.87 -15.39 29.97
N ALA A 125 5.15 -15.79 30.01
CA ALA A 125 5.94 -16.12 28.81
C ALA A 125 5.30 -17.27 28.03
N LEU A 126 4.91 -18.35 28.71
CA LEU A 126 4.23 -19.49 28.07
C LEU A 126 2.91 -19.07 27.42
N LYS A 127 2.15 -18.18 28.06
CA LYS A 127 0.93 -17.63 27.48
C LYS A 127 1.23 -16.84 26.20
N GLN A 128 2.19 -15.91 26.24
CA GLN A 128 2.57 -15.11 25.07
C GLN A 128 3.04 -15.99 23.90
N LEU A 129 3.93 -16.96 24.17
CA LEU A 129 4.48 -17.85 23.13
C LEU A 129 3.39 -18.72 22.49
N ARG A 130 2.47 -19.28 23.30
CA ARG A 130 1.36 -20.08 22.77
C ARG A 130 0.41 -19.24 21.93
N THR A 131 0.04 -18.05 22.42
CA THR A 131 -0.83 -17.13 21.67
C THR A 131 -0.17 -16.67 20.37
N GLY A 132 1.12 -16.33 20.40
CA GLY A 132 1.90 -15.97 19.22
C GLY A 132 1.93 -17.10 18.20
N ARG A 133 2.29 -18.32 18.62
CA ARG A 133 2.26 -19.51 17.77
C ARG A 133 0.87 -19.75 17.14
N ASP A 134 -0.18 -19.69 17.94
CA ASP A 134 -1.55 -19.96 17.46
C ASP A 134 -2.06 -18.87 16.49
N PHE A 135 -1.45 -17.68 16.50
CA PHE A 135 -1.72 -16.60 15.55
C PHE A 135 -0.84 -16.71 14.30
N ASP A 136 0.47 -16.82 14.49
CA ASP A 136 1.48 -16.77 13.43
C ASP A 136 1.65 -18.08 12.65
N CYS A 137 1.31 -19.21 13.26
CA CYS A 137 1.44 -20.56 12.69
C CYS A 137 0.08 -21.20 12.39
N ARG A 138 -0.95 -20.39 12.12
CA ARG A 138 -2.20 -20.92 11.55
C ARG A 138 -1.92 -21.60 10.22
N GLU A 139 -2.74 -22.61 9.89
CA GLU A 139 -2.70 -23.34 8.61
C GLU A 139 -2.49 -22.36 7.44
N PRO A 140 -1.33 -22.39 6.78
CA PRO A 140 -0.92 -21.32 5.88
C PRO A 140 -1.63 -21.43 4.51
N PHE A 141 -2.27 -22.57 4.22
CA PHE A 141 -2.70 -22.96 2.87
C PHE A 141 -3.95 -22.27 2.34
N LYS A 142 -4.60 -21.40 3.12
CA LYS A 142 -5.79 -20.67 2.65
C LYS A 142 -5.47 -19.39 1.87
N TYR A 143 -4.21 -18.97 1.81
CA TYR A 143 -3.83 -17.63 1.31
C TYR A 143 -2.91 -17.61 0.10
N TYR A 144 -2.39 -18.76 -0.33
CA TYR A 144 -1.72 -18.83 -1.64
C TYR A 144 -2.80 -18.65 -2.69
N GLY A 145 -2.61 -17.68 -3.58
CA GLY A 145 -3.62 -17.26 -4.56
C GLY A 145 -4.21 -18.42 -5.37
N LYS A 146 -5.22 -18.17 -6.18
CA LYS A 146 -5.85 -19.24 -6.96
C LYS A 146 -4.82 -19.86 -7.93
N LEU A 147 -4.69 -21.18 -7.93
CA LEU A 147 -3.96 -21.92 -8.95
C LEU A 147 -4.50 -21.48 -10.34
N PRO A 148 -3.64 -21.22 -11.34
CA PRO A 148 -4.11 -20.91 -12.68
C PRO A 148 -4.98 -22.05 -13.22
N ASP A 149 -5.89 -21.73 -14.14
CA ASP A 149 -6.60 -22.77 -14.86
C ASP A 149 -5.59 -23.58 -15.68
N ALA A 150 -5.69 -24.91 -15.62
CA ALA A 150 -4.79 -25.80 -16.35
C ALA A 150 -5.08 -25.80 -17.86
N ASP A 151 -6.29 -25.37 -18.25
CA ASP A 151 -6.69 -25.17 -19.63
C ASP A 151 -6.16 -23.80 -20.14
N PRO A 152 -5.24 -23.79 -21.13
CA PRO A 152 -4.62 -22.56 -21.63
C PRO A 152 -5.62 -21.53 -22.17
N GLU A 153 -6.73 -21.97 -22.77
CA GLU A 153 -7.76 -21.08 -23.31
C GLU A 153 -8.52 -20.40 -22.18
N LYS A 154 -8.94 -21.17 -21.17
CA LYS A 154 -9.63 -20.64 -19.99
C LYS A 154 -8.73 -19.74 -19.15
N TRP A 155 -7.45 -20.08 -19.03
CA TRP A 155 -6.47 -19.20 -18.38
C TRP A 155 -6.39 -17.86 -19.10
N ARG A 156 -6.25 -17.87 -20.43
CA ARG A 156 -6.17 -16.65 -21.24
C ARG A 156 -7.44 -15.82 -21.11
N GLU A 157 -8.62 -16.43 -21.18
CA GLU A 157 -9.90 -15.72 -21.00
C GLU A 157 -9.99 -15.08 -19.60
N ALA A 158 -9.67 -15.84 -18.55
CA ALA A 158 -9.70 -15.34 -17.18
C ALA A 158 -8.70 -14.19 -16.95
N GLU A 159 -7.50 -14.29 -17.54
CA GLU A 159 -6.46 -13.29 -17.42
C GLU A 159 -6.79 -12.00 -18.18
N LEU A 160 -7.32 -12.11 -19.41
CA LEU A 160 -7.83 -10.94 -20.14
C LEU A 160 -8.98 -10.27 -19.37
N GLY A 161 -9.89 -11.05 -18.79
CA GLY A 161 -10.96 -10.51 -17.95
C GLY A 161 -10.45 -9.84 -16.68
N ARG A 162 -9.36 -10.34 -16.06
CA ARG A 162 -8.70 -9.69 -14.91
C ARG A 162 -8.08 -8.35 -15.32
N LEU A 163 -7.31 -8.35 -16.41
CA LEU A 163 -6.64 -7.16 -16.93
C LEU A 163 -7.64 -6.08 -17.34
N ASP A 164 -8.77 -6.45 -17.95
CA ASP A 164 -9.82 -5.50 -18.32
C ASP A 164 -10.44 -4.79 -17.10
N ARG A 165 -10.77 -5.56 -16.04
CA ARG A 165 -11.26 -4.98 -14.78
C ARG A 165 -10.25 -4.04 -14.13
N GLU A 166 -8.97 -4.37 -14.16
CA GLU A 166 -7.92 -3.51 -13.63
C GLU A 166 -7.73 -2.25 -14.48
N ILE A 167 -7.80 -2.36 -15.81
CA ILE A 167 -7.76 -1.20 -16.72
C ILE A 167 -8.95 -0.27 -16.44
N MET A 168 -10.16 -0.82 -16.27
CA MET A 168 -11.34 -0.03 -15.92
C MET A 168 -11.16 0.69 -14.58
N TYR A 169 -10.69 -0.03 -13.55
CA TYR A 169 -10.45 0.52 -12.23
C TYR A 169 -9.44 1.67 -12.27
N HIS A 170 -8.26 1.44 -12.85
CA HIS A 170 -7.22 2.46 -12.92
C HIS A 170 -7.60 3.64 -13.82
N SER A 171 -8.43 3.42 -14.86
CA SER A 171 -8.96 4.52 -15.68
C SER A 171 -9.87 5.42 -14.85
N GLY A 172 -10.83 4.84 -14.11
CA GLY A 172 -11.74 5.60 -13.26
C GLY A 172 -11.02 6.32 -12.12
N GLU A 173 -10.02 5.70 -11.49
CA GLU A 173 -9.24 6.36 -10.44
C GLU A 173 -8.34 7.48 -10.98
N TYR A 174 -7.78 7.33 -12.19
CA TYR A 174 -7.03 8.40 -12.83
C TYR A 174 -7.92 9.62 -13.14
N GLU A 175 -9.12 9.40 -13.68
CA GLU A 175 -10.09 10.48 -13.91
C GLU A 175 -10.46 11.20 -12.62
N LYS A 176 -10.70 10.46 -11.53
CA LYS A 176 -10.94 11.05 -10.20
C LYS A 176 -9.76 11.87 -9.72
N GLU A 177 -8.52 11.42 -9.93
CA GLU A 177 -7.34 12.16 -9.53
C GLU A 177 -7.15 13.45 -10.33
N VAL A 178 -7.41 13.42 -11.63
CA VAL A 178 -7.42 14.62 -12.49
C VAL A 178 -8.47 15.62 -11.99
N MET A 179 -9.69 15.16 -11.69
CA MET A 179 -10.75 16.02 -11.14
C MET A 179 -10.37 16.62 -9.79
N ARG A 180 -9.86 15.81 -8.85
CA ARG A 180 -9.40 16.29 -7.53
C ARG A 180 -8.29 17.33 -7.68
N THR A 181 -7.33 17.08 -8.56
CA THR A 181 -6.22 18.02 -8.81
C THR A 181 -6.73 19.34 -9.38
N SER A 182 -7.66 19.29 -10.34
CA SER A 182 -8.30 20.50 -10.88
C SER A 182 -9.02 21.30 -9.79
N GLN A 183 -9.78 20.63 -8.91
CA GLN A 183 -10.45 21.27 -7.77
C GLN A 183 -9.46 21.91 -6.78
N ARG A 184 -8.34 21.22 -6.47
CA ARG A 184 -7.27 21.76 -5.62
C ARG A 184 -6.65 23.00 -6.26
N ASN A 185 -6.36 22.97 -7.56
CA ASN A 185 -5.78 24.10 -8.29
C ASN A 185 -6.72 25.31 -8.31
N ALA A 186 -8.03 25.09 -8.52
CA ALA A 186 -9.02 26.15 -8.44
C ALA A 186 -9.09 26.78 -7.03
N TRP A 187 -8.98 25.96 -5.98
CA TRP A 187 -8.93 26.43 -4.60
C TRP A 187 -7.67 27.23 -4.30
N ILE A 188 -6.49 26.76 -4.73
CA ILE A 188 -5.21 27.46 -4.56
C ILE A 188 -5.25 28.83 -5.24
N LYS A 189 -5.77 28.87 -6.48
CA LYS A 189 -5.92 30.12 -7.23
C LYS A 189 -6.81 31.11 -6.49
N LYS A 190 -8.00 30.67 -6.05
CA LYS A 190 -8.94 31.50 -5.30
C LYS A 190 -8.33 32.03 -3.99
N LEU A 191 -7.57 31.19 -3.27
CA LEU A 191 -6.86 31.61 -2.05
C LEU A 191 -5.85 32.71 -2.37
N LYS A 192 -4.98 32.51 -3.37
CA LYS A 192 -3.94 33.48 -3.74
C LYS A 192 -4.53 34.79 -4.22
N GLU A 193 -5.59 34.75 -5.02
CA GLU A 193 -6.33 35.95 -5.48
C GLU A 193 -6.90 36.72 -4.29
N SER A 194 -7.53 36.04 -3.31
CA SER A 194 -8.12 36.69 -2.13
C SER A 194 -7.11 37.35 -1.17
N LEU A 195 -5.81 37.10 -1.35
CA LEU A 195 -4.72 37.64 -0.53
C LEU A 195 -3.89 38.70 -1.27
N ASN A 196 -4.26 39.05 -2.51
CA ASN A 196 -3.60 40.07 -3.32
C ASN A 196 -4.43 41.37 -3.43
N ASP A 197 -5.56 41.45 -2.73
CA ASP A 197 -6.35 42.67 -2.50
C ASP A 197 -5.88 43.39 -1.22
#